data_AF-X1IZF5-F1
#
_entry.id   AF-X1IZF5-F1
#
_cell.length_a   1.000
_cell.length_b   1.000
_cell.length_c   1.000
_cell.angle_alpha   90.00
_cell.angle_beta   90.00
_cell.angle_gamma   90.00
#
_symmetry.space_group_name_H-M   'P 1'
#
loop_
_entity.id
_entity.type
_entity.pdbx_description
1 polymer ?
#
loop_
_entity_poly.entity_id
_entity_poly.type
_entity_poly.pdbx_seq_one_letter_code
_entity_poly.pdbx_strand_id
1 'polypeptide(L)'
;ASLRVNLPDQLFPNNWVVNKIVNTFEEKVGEHGAQMLDVKIYEDATPTWHTDYRIVATATASPIPWAVIIPLVLAIILVIAFTNLVVKVKDIDWGEIPPEISWLPLALIGGLVVLGGGAAVALAARPKE
;
A
#
# COMPACT_ATOMS: atom_id res chain seq x y z
N ALA A 1 27.32 2.32 24.66
CA ALA A 1 28.80 2.20 24.74
C ALA A 1 29.25 2.60 26.14
N SER A 2 30.35 2.02 26.66
CA SER A 2 30.95 2.42 27.94
C SER A 2 32.29 3.11 27.69
N LEU A 3 32.51 4.26 28.29
CA LEU A 3 33.74 5.03 28.16
C LEU A 3 34.32 5.25 29.56
N ARG A 4 35.59 4.87 29.74
CA ARG A 4 36.33 5.04 31.00
C ARG A 4 37.22 6.26 30.91
N VAL A 5 37.12 7.16 31.89
CA VAL A 5 37.96 8.36 32.00
C VAL A 5 38.74 8.31 33.30
N ASN A 6 40.03 8.66 33.25
CA ASN A 6 40.88 8.74 34.44
C ASN A 6 40.71 10.09 35.15
N LEU A 7 41.04 10.15 36.44
CA LEU A 7 40.59 11.21 37.37
C LEU A 7 41.00 12.68 37.14
N PRO A 8 42.03 13.08 36.37
CA PRO A 8 42.28 14.52 36.23
C PRO A 8 41.10 15.27 35.61
N ASP A 9 40.20 14.57 34.92
CA ASP A 9 39.14 15.16 34.12
C ASP A 9 37.83 15.41 34.90
N GLN A 10 37.67 14.84 36.10
CA GLN A 10 36.52 15.06 36.99
C GLN A 10 36.59 16.37 37.79
N LEU A 11 37.76 17.00 37.87
CA LEU A 11 37.96 18.24 38.65
C LEU A 11 37.33 19.46 38.00
N PHE A 12 36.80 19.31 36.79
CA PHE A 12 36.17 20.40 36.07
C PHE A 12 34.65 20.24 36.12
N PRO A 13 33.92 21.07 36.88
CA PRO A 13 32.46 21.07 36.94
C PRO A 13 31.80 21.50 35.61
N ASN A 14 32.59 21.76 34.57
CA ASN A 14 32.09 21.92 33.23
C ASN A 14 31.96 20.54 32.58
N ASN A 15 30.73 20.23 32.21
CA ASN A 15 30.22 19.25 31.28
C ASN A 15 30.91 19.23 29.88
N TRP A 16 32.20 19.56 29.77
CA TRP A 16 32.95 19.61 28.52
C TRP A 16 33.09 18.23 27.86
N VAL A 17 33.31 17.17 28.65
CA VAL A 17 33.36 15.77 28.15
C VAL A 17 32.00 15.38 27.59
N VAL A 18 30.94 15.68 28.33
CA VAL A 18 29.55 15.45 27.93
C VAL A 18 29.26 16.18 26.62
N ASN A 19 29.56 17.48 26.54
CA ASN A 19 29.34 18.29 25.35
C ASN A 19 30.16 17.77 24.16
N LYS A 20 31.40 17.32 24.39
CA LYS A 20 32.24 16.74 23.34
C LYS A 20 31.66 15.44 22.80
N ILE A 21 31.20 14.56 23.69
CA ILE A 21 30.54 13.30 23.31
C ILE A 21 29.27 13.61 22.52
N VAL A 22 28.43 14.52 23.01
CA VAL A 22 27.18 14.91 22.35
C VAL A 22 27.45 15.51 20.97
N ASN A 23 28.38 16.46 20.86
CA ASN A 23 28.73 17.09 19.59
C ASN A 23 29.31 16.10 18.58
N THR A 24 30.20 15.19 18.99
CA THR A 24 30.76 14.17 18.10
C THR A 24 29.70 13.16 17.65
N PHE A 25 28.76 12.79 18.53
CA PHE A 25 27.64 11.93 18.14
C PHE A 25 26.69 12.64 17.17
N GLU A 26 26.34 13.89 17.44
CA GLU A 26 25.50 14.70 16.57
C GLU A 26 26.11 14.88 15.19
N GLU A 27 27.42 15.19 15.12
CA GLU A 27 28.18 15.28 13.88
C GLU A 27 28.16 13.96 13.10
N LYS A 28 28.46 12.84 13.76
CA LYS A 28 28.50 11.51 13.11
C LYS A 28 27.13 11.02 12.66
N VAL A 29 26.08 11.32 13.44
CA VAL A 29 24.70 10.98 13.10
C VAL A 29 24.23 11.85 11.92
N GLY A 30 24.60 13.13 11.91
CA GLY A 30 24.36 14.07 10.80
C GLY A 30 25.07 13.69 9.50
N GLU A 31 26.30 13.17 9.55
CA GLU A 31 27.01 12.62 8.37
C GLU A 31 26.22 11.49 7.68
N HIS A 32 25.51 10.69 8.47
CA HIS A 32 24.65 9.61 7.97
C HIS A 32 23.22 10.07 7.68
N GLY A 33 22.97 11.39 7.74
CA GLY A 33 21.67 12.05 7.58
C GLY A 33 20.60 11.60 8.58
N ALA A 34 20.99 10.88 9.63
CA ALA A 34 20.10 10.53 10.72
C ALA A 34 20.01 11.72 11.69
N GLN A 35 18.95 11.76 12.51
CA GLN A 35 18.82 12.75 13.57
C GLN A 35 19.00 12.07 14.94
N MET A 36 19.68 12.77 15.86
CA MET A 36 19.85 12.31 17.24
C MET A 36 18.58 12.65 18.03
N LEU A 37 17.93 11.64 18.62
CA LEU A 37 16.65 11.82 19.32
C LEU A 37 16.83 12.04 20.83
N ASP A 38 17.66 11.19 21.45
CA ASP A 38 17.97 11.28 22.88
C ASP A 38 19.33 10.64 23.16
N VAL A 39 20.10 11.27 24.05
CA VAL A 39 21.39 10.77 24.55
C VAL A 39 21.35 10.82 26.06
N LYS A 40 21.28 9.64 26.68
CA LYS A 40 21.35 9.50 28.14
C LYS A 40 22.77 9.12 28.54
N ILE A 41 23.36 9.92 29.42
CA ILE A 41 24.70 9.70 29.96
C ILE A 41 24.52 9.41 31.45
N TYR A 42 24.89 8.20 31.84
CA TYR A 42 24.96 7.81 33.24
C TYR A 42 26.41 7.90 33.68
N GLU A 43 26.66 8.67 34.74
CA GLU A 43 27.96 8.79 35.38
C GLU A 43 27.98 7.89 36.62
N ASP A 44 28.91 6.95 36.69
CA ASP A 44 29.22 6.21 37.91
C ASP A 44 30.51 6.76 38.53
N ALA A 45 30.34 7.50 39.63
CA ALA A 45 31.42 8.10 40.40
C ALA A 45 31.81 7.27 41.65
N THR A 46 31.32 6.03 41.78
CA THR A 46 31.72 5.16 42.89
C THR A 46 33.20 4.77 42.89
N PRO A 47 33.90 4.60 41.76
CA PRO A 47 35.32 4.26 41.78
C PRO A 47 36.19 5.48 42.10
N THR A 48 37.10 5.33 43.06
CA THR A 48 37.97 6.43 43.53
C THR A 48 39.03 6.85 42.51
N TRP A 49 39.26 6.04 41.47
CA TRP A 49 40.34 6.28 40.50
C TRP A 49 39.92 6.31 39.03
N HIS A 50 38.63 6.23 38.73
CA HIS A 50 38.10 6.33 37.37
C HIS A 50 36.61 6.62 37.41
N THR A 51 36.09 7.24 36.35
CA THR A 51 34.66 7.39 36.12
C THR A 51 34.25 6.53 34.95
N ASP A 52 33.23 5.71 35.17
CA ASP A 52 32.64 4.94 34.08
C ASP A 52 31.39 5.67 33.59
N TYR A 53 31.39 6.02 32.30
CA TYR A 53 30.24 6.63 31.62
C TYR A 53 29.52 5.58 30.79
N ARG A 54 28.19 5.45 31.00
CA ARG A 54 27.33 4.65 30.14
C ARG A 54 26.51 5.56 29.24
N ILE A 55 26.74 5.42 27.93
CA ILE A 55 26.10 6.23 26.90
C ILE A 55 25.05 5.38 26.20
N VAL A 56 23.79 5.82 26.26
CA VAL A 56 22.67 5.25 25.52
C VAL A 56 22.21 6.31 24.52
N ALA A 57 22.55 6.09 23.25
CA ALA A 57 22.14 6.96 22.15
C ALA A 57 20.99 6.30 21.38
N THR A 58 19.90 7.04 21.19
CA THR A 58 18.81 6.64 20.29
C THR A 58 18.83 7.57 19.07
N ALA A 59 19.09 7.00 17.89
CA ALA A 59 19.12 7.73 16.64
C ALA A 59 17.99 7.26 15.71
N THR A 60 17.45 8.16 14.88
CA THR A 60 16.44 7.80 13.88
C THR A 60 17.09 7.03 12.74
N ALA A 61 16.62 5.83 12.44
CA ALA A 61 17.31 4.90 11.53
C ALA A 61 17.19 5.22 10.02
N SER A 62 16.86 6.43 9.60
CA SER A 62 16.82 6.73 8.17
C SER A 62 17.08 8.19 7.79
N PRO A 63 18.08 8.43 6.92
CA PRO A 63 18.29 9.73 6.29
C PRO A 63 17.24 10.11 5.24
N ILE A 64 16.53 9.13 4.70
CA ILE A 64 15.51 9.37 3.68
C ILE A 64 14.15 9.48 4.37
N PRO A 65 13.34 10.50 4.05
CA PRO A 65 11.97 10.56 4.54
C PRO A 65 11.22 9.32 4.03
N TRP A 66 10.94 8.35 4.92
CA TRP A 66 10.03 7.25 4.62
C TRP A 66 8.67 7.75 4.14
N ALA A 67 8.30 8.98 4.54
CA ALA A 67 7.16 9.71 4.02
C ALA A 67 7.15 9.90 2.50
N VAL A 68 8.28 9.78 1.79
CA VAL A 68 8.36 9.84 0.32
C VAL A 68 8.43 8.44 -0.29
N ILE A 69 9.22 7.53 0.29
CA ILE A 69 9.36 6.15 -0.20
C ILE A 69 8.04 5.39 -0.09
N ILE A 70 7.36 5.49 1.06
CA ILE A 70 6.10 4.77 1.32
C ILE A 70 5.04 5.11 0.25
N PRO A 71 4.67 6.38 0.01
CA PRO A 71 3.65 6.68 -1.01
C PRO A 71 4.13 6.35 -2.43
N LEU A 72 5.44 6.47 -2.73
CA LEU A 72 5.97 6.10 -4.04
C LEU A 72 5.79 4.60 -4.33
N VAL A 73 6.20 3.74 -3.39
CA VAL A 73 6.04 2.29 -3.53
C VAL A 73 4.56 1.91 -3.57
N LEU A 74 3.72 2.53 -2.73
CA LEU A 74 2.29 2.29 -2.71
C LEU A 74 1.62 2.71 -4.03
N ALA A 75 2.04 3.82 -4.64
CA ALA A 75 1.59 4.24 -5.97
C ALA A 75 1.96 3.24 -7.07
N ILE A 76 3.20 2.70 -7.06
CA ILE A 76 3.63 1.67 -8.02
C ILE A 76 2.79 0.40 -7.86
N ILE A 77 2.56 -0.06 -6.63
CA ILE A 77 1.72 -1.23 -6.35
C ILE A 77 0.29 -0.99 -6.82
N LEU A 78 -0.26 0.20 -6.58
CA LEU A 78 -1.60 0.58 -7.01
C LEU A 78 -1.71 0.57 -8.54
N VAL A 79 -0.73 1.13 -9.25
CA VAL A 79 -0.69 1.09 -10.72
C VAL A 79 -0.69 -0.36 -11.22
N ILE A 80 0.19 -1.22 -10.70
CA ILE A 80 0.25 -2.63 -11.11
C ILE A 80 -1.08 -3.36 -10.83
N ALA A 81 -1.66 -3.15 -9.65
CA ALA A 81 -2.95 -3.73 -9.30
C ALA A 81 -4.07 -3.24 -10.23
N PHE A 82 -4.06 -1.96 -10.58
CA PHE A 82 -5.03 -1.37 -11.50
C PHE A 82 -4.86 -1.91 -12.92
N THR A 83 -3.63 -2.03 -13.44
CA THR A 83 -3.40 -2.62 -14.77
C THR A 83 -3.90 -4.07 -14.82
N ASN A 84 -3.63 -4.86 -13.77
CA ASN A 84 -4.15 -6.23 -13.66
C ASN A 84 -5.68 -6.29 -13.61
N LEU A 85 -6.32 -5.31 -12.95
CA LEU A 85 -7.78 -5.19 -12.92
C LEU A 85 -8.34 -4.90 -14.32
N VAL A 86 -7.75 -3.94 -15.05
CA VAL A 86 -8.20 -3.59 -16.40
C VAL A 86 -8.04 -4.76 -17.37
N VAL A 87 -6.94 -5.50 -17.30
CA VAL A 87 -6.75 -6.71 -18.11
C VAL A 87 -7.84 -7.73 -17.79
N LYS A 88 -8.10 -8.02 -16.51
CA LYS A 88 -9.19 -8.92 -16.12
C LYS A 88 -10.55 -8.45 -16.62
N VAL A 89 -10.84 -7.15 -16.57
CA VAL A 89 -12.10 -6.58 -17.05
C VAL A 89 -12.24 -6.66 -18.58
N LYS A 90 -11.13 -6.55 -19.31
CA LYS A 90 -11.13 -6.75 -20.77
C LYS A 90 -11.40 -8.19 -21.17
N ASP A 91 -10.92 -9.13 -20.36
CA ASP A 91 -11.11 -10.57 -20.60
C ASP A 91 -12.47 -11.06 -20.08
N ILE A 92 -13.25 -10.21 -19.39
CA ILE A 92 -14.66 -10.49 -19.11
C ILE A 92 -15.39 -10.44 -20.44
N ASP A 93 -15.75 -11.63 -20.92
CA ASP A 93 -16.76 -11.80 -21.95
C ASP A 93 -18.10 -11.34 -21.37
N TRP A 94 -18.55 -10.14 -21.77
CA TRP A 94 -19.79 -9.53 -21.30
C TRP A 94 -21.06 -10.24 -21.83
N GLY A 95 -20.89 -11.46 -22.36
CA GLY A 95 -21.93 -12.31 -22.89
C GLY A 95 -22.08 -12.10 -24.39
N GLU A 96 -22.18 -13.22 -25.11
CA GLU A 96 -22.66 -13.23 -26.48
C GLU A 96 -24.00 -12.48 -26.54
N ILE A 97 -24.13 -11.54 -27.49
CA ILE A 97 -25.44 -11.04 -27.89
C ILE A 97 -26.23 -12.31 -28.27
N PRO A 98 -27.36 -12.63 -27.60
CA PRO A 98 -28.06 -13.87 -27.89
C PRO A 98 -28.35 -13.89 -29.39
N PRO A 99 -28.07 -15.01 -30.09
CA PRO A 99 -28.21 -15.07 -31.54
C PRO A 99 -29.61 -14.57 -31.88
N GLU A 100 -29.70 -13.62 -32.81
CA GLU A 100 -30.99 -13.05 -33.23
C GLU A 100 -31.92 -14.22 -33.58
N ILE A 101 -32.89 -14.49 -32.71
CA ILE A 101 -33.87 -15.53 -32.96
C ILE A 101 -34.64 -15.05 -34.18
N SER A 102 -34.37 -15.67 -35.32
CA SER A 102 -35.13 -15.40 -36.54
C SER A 102 -36.59 -15.67 -36.21
N TRP A 103 -37.39 -14.61 -36.14
CA TRP A 103 -38.83 -14.64 -35.87
C TRP A 103 -39.63 -15.10 -37.09
N LEU A 104 -38.94 -15.26 -38.23
CA LEU A 104 -39.50 -15.64 -39.52
C LEU A 104 -40.20 -17.03 -39.49
N PRO A 105 -39.64 -18.09 -38.89
CA PRO A 105 -40.33 -19.36 -38.72
C PRO A 105 -41.57 -19.25 -37.83
N LEU A 106 -41.50 -18.46 -36.74
CA LEU A 106 -42.65 -18.22 -35.85
C LEU A 106 -43.77 -17.46 -36.56
N ALA A 107 -43.42 -16.45 -37.36
CA ALA A 107 -44.38 -15.69 -38.15
C ALA A 107 -45.03 -16.55 -39.24
N LEU A 108 -44.27 -17.44 -39.90
CA LEU A 108 -44.81 -18.37 -40.89
C LEU A 108 -45.76 -19.39 -40.25
N ILE A 109 -45.38 -19.97 -39.10
CA ILE A 109 -46.24 -20.92 -38.37
C ILE A 109 -47.51 -20.22 -37.87
N GLY A 110 -47.36 -19.04 -37.23
CA GLY A 110 -48.50 -18.25 -36.76
C GLY A 110 -49.44 -17.86 -37.90
N GLY A 111 -48.90 -17.40 -39.03
CA GLY A 111 -49.66 -17.07 -40.23
C GLY A 111 -50.41 -18.28 -40.81
N LEU A 112 -49.76 -19.44 -40.90
CA LEU A 112 -50.38 -20.68 -41.36
C LEU A 112 -51.51 -21.15 -40.44
N VAL A 113 -51.34 -21.04 -39.12
CA VAL A 113 -52.37 -21.39 -38.14
C VAL A 113 -53.58 -20.45 -38.26
N VAL A 114 -53.35 -19.14 -38.38
CA VAL A 114 -54.42 -18.16 -38.52
C VAL A 114 -55.17 -18.34 -39.86
N LEU A 115 -54.45 -18.52 -40.96
CA LEU A 115 -55.05 -18.72 -42.28
C LEU A 115 -55.78 -20.07 -42.37
N GLY A 116 -55.18 -21.14 -41.86
CA GLY A 116 -55.79 -22.47 -41.82
C GLY A 116 -57.05 -22.51 -40.94
N GLY A 117 -56.98 -21.89 -39.76
CA GLY A 117 -58.13 -21.75 -38.86
C GLY A 117 -59.25 -20.92 -39.49
N GLY A 118 -58.94 -19.79 -40.11
CA GLY A 118 -59.91 -18.95 -40.81
C GLY A 118 -60.58 -19.65 -41.99
N ALA A 119 -59.83 -20.40 -42.78
CA ALA A 119 -60.37 -21.19 -43.89
C ALA A 119 -61.29 -22.32 -43.42
N ALA A 120 -60.92 -23.03 -42.35
CA ALA A 120 -61.76 -24.07 -41.76
C ALA A 120 -63.09 -23.50 -41.23
N VAL A 121 -63.05 -22.34 -40.57
CA VAL A 121 -64.25 -21.65 -40.08
C VAL A 121 -65.13 -21.18 -41.25
N ALA A 122 -64.54 -20.59 -42.30
CA ALA A 122 -65.28 -20.16 -43.48
C ALA A 122 -65.95 -21.33 -44.23
N LEU A 123 -65.27 -22.48 -44.32
CA LEU A 123 -65.82 -23.70 -44.92
C LEU A 123 -66.93 -24.31 -44.06
N ALA A 124 -66.76 -24.33 -42.72
CA ALA A 124 -67.78 -24.84 -41.81
C ALA A 124 -69.03 -23.94 -41.72
N ALA A 125 -68.86 -22.63 -41.92
CA ALA A 125 -69.95 -21.66 -41.94
C ALA A 125 -70.71 -21.61 -43.29
N ARG A 126 -70.27 -22.38 -44.30
CA ARG A 126 -70.96 -22.41 -45.61
C ARG A 126 -72.31 -23.11 -45.46
N PRO A 127 -73.44 -22.45 -45.79
CA PRO A 127 -74.76 -23.08 -45.74
C PRO A 127 -74.81 -24.24 -46.74
N LYS A 128 -75.34 -25.41 -46.31
CA LYS A 128 -75.68 -26.50 -47.23
C LYS A 128 -76.92 -26.09 -48.01
N GLU A 129 -76.75 -25.83 -49.30
CA GLU A 129 -77.84 -25.93 -50.28
C GLU A 129 -78.16 -27.40 -50.58
#